data_AF-A0A3C2A1J8-F1
#
_entry.id   AF-A0A3C2A1J8-F1
#
_cell.length_a   1.000
_cell.length_b   1.000
_cell.length_c   1.000
_cell.angle_alpha   90.00
_cell.angle_beta   90.00
_cell.angle_gamma   90.00
#
_symmetry.space_group_name_H-M   'P 1'
#
loop_
_entity.id
_entity.type
_entity.pdbx_description
1 polymer ?
#
loop_
_entity_poly.entity_id
_entity_poly.type
_entity_poly.pdbx_seq_one_letter_code
_entity_poly.pdbx_strand_id
1 'polypeptide(L)'
;MSLKKAKPHNSMQLVDTLATLKAYQPSHAEDAQFQKDMIAFVEKYPEDFHCRTTLEGHLTASAWIVNPARTKYLLTHHAKLNRW
;
A
#
# COMPACT_ATOMS: atom_id res chain seq x y z
N MET A 1 -23.93 -5.79 -23.02
CA MET A 1 -22.73 -6.34 -22.35
C MET A 1 -21.53 -5.51 -22.82
N SER A 2 -21.17 -4.47 -22.06
CA SER A 2 -20.05 -3.59 -22.43
C SER A 2 -18.76 -4.25 -21.98
N LEU A 3 -17.94 -4.69 -22.94
CA LEU A 3 -16.56 -5.08 -22.70
C LEU A 3 -15.86 -3.87 -22.06
N LYS A 4 -15.60 -3.95 -20.75
CA LYS A 4 -14.73 -2.97 -20.08
C LYS A 4 -13.39 -3.04 -20.81
N LYS A 5 -13.05 -1.99 -21.56
CA LYS A 5 -11.73 -1.83 -22.18
C LYS A 5 -10.67 -2.12 -21.12
N ALA A 6 -9.75 -3.04 -21.40
CA ALA A 6 -8.59 -3.29 -20.56
C ALA A 6 -7.89 -1.96 -20.31
N LYS A 7 -7.76 -1.57 -19.03
CA LYS A 7 -6.97 -0.40 -18.65
C LYS A 7 -5.52 -0.66 -19.10
N PRO A 8 -4.81 0.36 -19.61
CA PRO A 8 -3.43 0.19 -20.02
C PRO A 8 -2.61 -0.35 -18.85
N HIS A 9 -2.03 -1.53 -19.06
CA HIS A 9 -1.12 -2.19 -18.13
C HIS A 9 0.04 -1.27 -17.81
N ASN A 10 0.43 -1.21 -16.54
CA ASN A 10 1.64 -0.52 -16.15
C ASN A 10 2.57 -1.52 -15.45
N SER A 11 3.16 -2.41 -16.25
CA SER A 11 4.17 -3.38 -15.81
C SER A 11 5.29 -2.75 -14.99
N MET A 12 5.59 -1.47 -15.25
CA MET A 12 6.55 -0.67 -14.48
C MET A 12 6.12 -0.48 -13.01
N GLN A 13 4.83 -0.27 -12.73
CA GLN A 13 4.33 -0.12 -11.36
C GLN A 13 4.47 -1.41 -10.55
N LEU A 14 4.22 -2.57 -11.16
CA LEU A 14 4.39 -3.86 -10.50
C LEU A 14 5.85 -4.08 -10.11
N VAL A 15 6.78 -3.85 -11.03
CA VAL A 15 8.21 -4.01 -10.81
C VAL A 15 8.69 -3.07 -9.70
N ASP A 16 8.33 -1.79 -9.77
CA ASP A 16 8.73 -0.79 -8.78
C ASP A 16 8.15 -1.10 -7.38
N THR A 17 6.90 -1.57 -7.33
CA THR A 17 6.24 -1.95 -6.07
C THR A 17 6.94 -3.15 -5.46
N LEU A 18 7.20 -4.21 -6.23
CA LEU A 18 7.89 -5.40 -5.73
C LEU A 18 9.34 -5.09 -5.33
N ALA A 19 10.04 -4.23 -6.08
CA ALA A 19 11.38 -3.78 -5.72
C ALA A 19 11.37 -3.01 -4.39
N THR A 20 10.41 -2.10 -4.21
CA THR A 20 10.24 -1.34 -2.96
C THR A 20 9.95 -2.26 -1.79
N LEU A 21 9.00 -3.19 -1.95
CA LEU A 21 8.66 -4.16 -0.91
C LEU A 21 9.85 -5.05 -0.56
N LYS A 22 10.62 -5.54 -1.54
CA LYS A 22 11.81 -6.39 -1.30
C LYS A 22 12.98 -5.62 -0.69
N ALA A 23 13.08 -4.31 -0.94
CA ALA A 23 14.13 -3.47 -0.38
C ALA A 23 13.87 -3.04 1.07
N TYR A 24 12.62 -3.11 1.55
CA TYR A 24 12.30 -2.84 2.94
C TYR A 24 13.04 -3.82 3.86
N GLN A 25 13.62 -3.29 4.94
CA GLN A 25 14.34 -4.07 5.95
C GLN A 25 13.53 -4.08 7.24
N PRO A 26 12.81 -5.18 7.55
CA PRO A 26 11.99 -5.28 8.74
C PRO A 26 12.84 -5.21 10.01
N SER A 27 12.43 -4.36 10.96
CA SER A 27 13.07 -4.27 12.29
C SER A 27 12.48 -5.27 13.29
N HIS A 28 11.26 -5.76 13.04
CA HIS A 28 10.55 -6.70 13.90
C HIS A 28 10.11 -7.93 13.10
N ALA A 29 9.92 -9.07 13.79
CA ALA A 29 9.49 -10.31 13.16
C ALA A 29 8.11 -10.19 12.50
N GLU A 30 7.21 -9.40 13.09
CA GLU A 30 5.87 -9.15 12.56
C GLU A 30 5.93 -8.40 11.22
N ASP A 31 6.76 -7.36 11.13
CA ASP A 31 7.02 -6.60 9.90
C ASP A 31 7.53 -7.50 8.77
N ALA A 32 8.35 -8.51 9.08
CA ALA A 32 8.86 -9.46 8.10
C ALA A 32 7.76 -10.40 7.57
N GLN A 33 6.79 -10.75 8.40
CA GLN A 33 5.63 -11.50 7.95
C GLN A 33 4.72 -10.63 7.08
N PHE A 34 4.44 -9.39 7.48
CA PHE A 34 3.68 -8.45 6.66
C PHE A 34 4.31 -8.20 5.30
N GLN A 35 5.63 -8.05 5.23
CA GLN A 35 6.36 -7.91 3.97
C GLN A 35 6.12 -9.11 3.03
N LYS A 36 6.21 -10.35 3.55
CA LYS A 36 5.96 -11.57 2.76
C LYS A 36 4.52 -11.63 2.26
N ASP A 37 3.56 -11.34 3.13
CA ASP A 37 2.14 -11.37 2.78
C ASP A 37 1.81 -10.30 1.73
N MET A 38 2.38 -9.10 1.85
CA MET A 38 2.24 -8.03 0.84
C MET A 38 2.84 -8.42 -0.50
N ILE A 39 4.04 -9.02 -0.54
CA ILE A 39 4.66 -9.50 -1.78
C ILE A 39 3.78 -10.56 -2.43
N ALA A 40 3.32 -11.56 -1.66
CA ALA A 40 2.44 -12.61 -2.16
C ALA A 40 1.12 -12.05 -2.70
N PHE A 41 0.55 -11.05 -2.04
CA PHE A 41 -0.67 -10.38 -2.49
C PHE A 41 -0.46 -9.63 -3.82
N VAL A 42 0.65 -8.89 -3.96
CA VAL A 42 0.99 -8.16 -5.20
C VAL A 42 1.25 -9.14 -6.34
N GLU A 43 1.94 -10.25 -6.10
CA GLU A 43 2.19 -11.30 -7.09
C GLU A 43 0.90 -12.04 -7.50
N LYS A 44 -0.08 -12.17 -6.58
CA LYS A 44 -1.40 -12.75 -6.85
C LYS A 44 -2.29 -11.83 -7.71
N TYR A 45 -2.17 -10.50 -7.54
CA TYR A 45 -2.96 -9.50 -8.24
C TYR A 45 -2.09 -8.49 -9.01
N PRO A 46 -1.27 -8.93 -9.97
CA PRO A 46 -0.22 -8.10 -10.58
C PRO A 46 -0.73 -6.81 -11.24
N GLU A 47 -1.97 -6.83 -11.73
CA GLU A 47 -2.59 -5.69 -12.41
C GLU A 47 -3.50 -4.83 -11.49
N ASP A 48 -4.02 -5.42 -10.41
CA ASP A 48 -5.14 -4.85 -9.65
C ASP A 48 -4.89 -4.78 -8.14
N PHE A 49 -3.66 -5.01 -7.67
CA PHE A 49 -3.31 -4.94 -6.25
C PHE A 49 -3.60 -3.57 -5.60
N HIS A 50 -3.78 -2.51 -6.39
CA HIS A 50 -4.11 -1.16 -5.93
C HIS A 50 -5.60 -0.79 -6.13
N CYS A 51 -6.36 -1.63 -6.84
CA CYS A 51 -7.74 -1.36 -7.22
C CYS A 51 -8.71 -1.79 -6.13
N ARG A 52 -9.64 -0.91 -5.76
CA ARG A 52 -10.76 -1.23 -4.83
C ARG A 52 -11.72 -2.30 -5.37
N THR A 53 -11.61 -2.69 -6.63
CA THR A 53 -12.37 -3.81 -7.22
C THR A 53 -11.85 -5.16 -6.77
N THR A 54 -10.62 -5.23 -6.25
CA THR A 54 -10.05 -6.43 -5.62
C THR A 54 -10.67 -6.60 -4.24
N LEU A 55 -11.69 -7.45 -4.12
CA LEU A 55 -12.49 -7.56 -2.91
C LEU A 55 -11.74 -8.17 -1.72
N GLU A 56 -10.69 -8.95 -1.98
CA GLU A 56 -9.81 -9.51 -0.94
C GLU A 56 -9.00 -8.42 -0.22
N GLY A 57 -8.70 -7.31 -0.91
CA GLY A 57 -7.91 -6.21 -0.38
C GLY A 57 -7.32 -5.34 -1.48
N HIS A 58 -6.66 -4.26 -1.10
CA HIS A 58 -5.83 -3.45 -2.00
C HIS A 58 -4.76 -2.74 -1.19
N LEU A 59 -3.64 -2.41 -1.81
CA LEU A 59 -2.61 -1.61 -1.18
C LEU A 59 -3.17 -0.26 -0.77
N THR A 60 -2.76 0.17 0.41
CA THR A 60 -3.05 1.49 0.95
C THR A 60 -1.73 2.20 1.24
N ALA A 61 -1.80 3.51 1.35
CA ALA A 61 -0.66 4.33 1.72
C ALA A 61 -1.09 5.32 2.81
N SER A 62 -0.18 5.57 3.74
CA SER A 62 -0.29 6.59 4.76
C SER A 62 0.94 7.51 4.68
N ALA A 63 0.81 8.72 5.20
CA ALA A 63 1.89 9.69 5.23
C ALA A 63 2.16 10.10 6.68
N TRP A 64 3.43 10.09 7.08
CA TRP A 64 3.87 10.66 8.34
C TRP A 64 4.41 12.07 8.08
N ILE A 65 3.55 13.07 8.20
CA ILE A 65 3.93 14.48 8.00
C ILE A 65 4.49 15.01 9.31
N VAL A 66 5.74 15.50 9.28
CA VAL A 66 6.44 16.06 10.45
C VAL A 66 6.82 17.52 10.22
N ASN A 67 6.94 18.29 11.30
CA ASN A 67 7.58 19.60 11.23
C ASN A 67 9.10 19.45 10.97
N PRO A 68 9.81 20.49 10.48
CA PRO A 68 11.24 20.39 10.17
C PRO A 68 12.11 19.90 11.34
N ALA A 69 11.76 20.30 12.57
CA ALA A 69 12.48 19.87 13.77
C ALA A 69 12.15 18.44 14.24
N ARG A 70 11.20 17.74 13.58
CA ARG A 70 10.74 16.38 13.92
C ARG A 70 10.22 16.21 15.35
N THR A 71 9.67 17.29 15.92
CA THR A 71 9.09 17.32 17.28
C THR A 71 7.56 17.25 17.27
N LYS A 72 6.92 17.44 16.11
CA LYS A 72 5.48 17.40 15.93
C LYS A 72 5.15 16.62 14.66
N TYR A 73 4.02 15.93 14.69
CA TYR A 73 3.46 15.23 13.55
C TYR A 73 2.02 15.69 13.31
N LEU A 74 1.60 15.70 12.05
CA LEU A 74 0.24 16.08 11.64
C LEU A 74 -0.60 14.80 11.49
N LEU A 75 -1.68 14.72 12.27
CA LEU A 75 -2.72 13.71 12.15
C LEU A 75 -4.07 14.38 11.84
N THR A 76 -4.97 13.62 11.24
CA THR A 76 -6.35 14.03 11.03
C THR A 76 -7.21 13.48 12.17
N HIS A 77 -7.84 14.36 12.94
CA HIS A 77 -8.76 13.93 14.00
C HIS A 77 -10.02 13.27 13.40
N HIS A 78 -10.26 12.02 13.76
CA HIS A 78 -11.40 11.23 13.33
C HIS A 78 -12.68 11.64 14.07
N ALA A 79 -13.39 12.64 13.54
CA ALA A 79 -14.53 13.31 14.18
C ALA A 79 -15.59 12.35 14.78
N LYS A 80 -15.97 11.29 14.05
CA LYS A 80 -17.00 10.34 14.52
C LYS A 80 -16.56 9.49 15.72
N LEU A 81 -15.27 9.20 15.83
CA LEU A 81 -14.73 8.34 16.88
C LEU A 81 -14.09 9.15 18.01
N ASN A 82 -13.91 10.46 17.80
CA ASN A 82 -13.23 11.38 18.69
C ASN A 82 -11.82 10.89 19.06
N ARG A 83 -11.01 10.56 18.05
CA ARG A 83 -9.64 10.03 18.17
C ARG A 83 -8.72 10.70 17.16
N TRP A 84 -7.43 10.78 17.50
CA TRP A 84 -6.36 11.13 16.58
C TRP A 84 -5.85 9.91 15.83
#